data_AF-A0A350PF66-F1
#
_entry.id   AF-A0A350PF66-F1
#
_cell.length_a   1.000
_cell.length_b   1.000
_cell.length_c   1.000
_cell.angle_alpha   90.00
_cell.angle_beta   90.00
_cell.angle_gamma   90.00
#
_symmetry.space_group_name_H-M   'P 1'
#
loop_
_entity.id
_entity.type
_entity.pdbx_description
1 polymer ?
#
loop_
_entity_poly.entity_id
_entity_poly.type
_entity_poly.pdbx_seq_one_letter_code
_entity_poly.pdbx_strand_id
1 'polypeptide(L)'
;LFLVYLVMASQFESLLHPFIILFTIPLALVGAILALFITGTTISVVVFIGLILLAGIVVNNAIVLIDLINQLRAQGMDKYEAIIEGGKSRLRPILMTTLTTTLGLLPLAIGFGDGAELRAPMGITVIGGLLVS
;
A
#
# COMPACT_ATOMS: atom_id res chain seq x y z
N LEU A 1 -4.32 -2.68 -12.33
CA LEU A 1 -4.19 -1.20 -12.40
C LEU A 1 -5.38 -0.55 -13.09
N PHE A 2 -5.64 -0.81 -14.38
CA PHE A 2 -6.80 -0.22 -15.09
C PHE A 2 -8.15 -0.50 -14.41
N LEU A 3 -8.41 -1.76 -14.04
CA LEU A 3 -9.62 -2.12 -13.28
C LEU A 3 -9.70 -1.42 -11.92
N VAL A 4 -8.57 -1.31 -11.21
CA VAL A 4 -8.50 -0.60 -9.92
C VAL A 4 -8.87 0.87 -10.12
N TYR A 5 -8.31 1.53 -11.13
CA TYR A 5 -8.65 2.91 -11.47
C TYR A 5 -10.14 3.10 -11.79
N LEU A 6 -10.74 2.19 -12.58
CA LEU A 6 -12.16 2.25 -12.93
C LEU A 6 -13.08 2.11 -11.72
N VAL A 7 -12.81 1.12 -10.85
CA VAL A 7 -13.57 0.93 -9.61
C VAL A 7 -13.46 2.16 -8.72
N MET A 8 -12.25 2.74 -8.64
CA MET A 8 -11.98 3.93 -7.85
C MET A 8 -12.68 5.19 -8.38
N ALA A 9 -12.62 5.40 -9.69
CA ALA A 9 -13.34 6.48 -10.36
C ALA A 9 -14.85 6.39 -10.11
N SER A 10 -15.40 5.18 -10.12
CA SER A 10 -16.79 4.93 -9.77
C SER A 10 -17.08 5.17 -8.29
N GLN A 11 -16.15 4.86 -7.38
CA GLN A 11 -16.36 4.98 -5.94
C GLN A 11 -16.34 6.43 -5.45
N PHE A 12 -15.46 7.26 -6.03
CA PHE A 12 -15.29 8.67 -5.63
C PHE A 12 -16.11 9.65 -6.47
N GLU A 13 -16.89 9.17 -7.45
CA GLU A 13 -17.59 9.99 -8.47
C GLU A 13 -16.68 11.08 -9.08
N SER A 14 -15.36 10.84 -9.10
CA SER A 14 -14.36 11.84 -9.43
C SER A 14 -13.12 11.15 -10.01
N LEU A 15 -12.62 11.70 -11.11
CA LEU A 15 -11.44 11.19 -11.81
C LEU A 15 -10.11 11.69 -11.23
N LEU A 16 -10.15 12.75 -10.41
CA LEU A 16 -8.95 13.36 -9.82
C LEU A 16 -8.44 12.60 -8.58
N HIS A 17 -9.34 12.10 -7.73
CA HIS A 17 -8.99 11.38 -6.51
C HIS A 17 -8.25 10.06 -6.80
N PRO A 18 -8.70 9.22 -7.76
CA PRO A 18 -7.99 8.01 -8.17
C PRO A 18 -6.61 8.30 -8.78
N PHE A 19 -6.46 9.45 -9.47
CA PHE A 19 -5.20 9.83 -10.08
C PHE A 19 -4.11 10.12 -9.03
N ILE A 20 -4.47 10.81 -7.95
CA ILE A 20 -3.57 11.06 -6.81
C ILE A 20 -3.15 9.73 -6.16
N ILE A 21 -4.08 8.79 -6.03
CA ILE A 21 -3.80 7.46 -5.46
C ILE A 21 -2.89 6.64 -6.37
N LEU A 22 -2.97 6.82 -7.69
CA LEU A 22 -2.07 6.11 -8.61
C LEU A 22 -0.59 6.49 -8.41
N PHE A 23 -0.30 7.69 -7.88
CA PHE A 23 1.08 8.12 -7.58
C PHE A 23 1.71 7.41 -6.38
N THR A 24 0.93 6.82 -5.47
CA THR A 24 1.51 6.06 -4.34
C THR A 24 2.01 4.69 -4.77
N ILE A 25 1.53 4.15 -5.90
CA ILE A 25 1.94 2.85 -6.43
C ILE A 25 3.41 2.84 -6.88
N PRO A 26 3.90 3.81 -7.68
CA PRO A 26 5.32 3.93 -8.00
C PRO A 26 6.20 4.04 -6.75
N LEU A 27 5.76 4.79 -5.73
CA LEU A 27 6.52 4.95 -4.48
C LEU A 27 6.69 3.61 -3.75
N ALA A 28 5.59 2.84 -3.63
CA ALA A 28 5.63 1.50 -3.03
C ALA A 28 6.50 0.52 -3.84
N LEU A 29 6.46 0.61 -5.17
CA LEU A 29 7.33 -0.16 -6.07
C LEU A 29 8.81 0.11 -5.81
N VAL A 30 9.21 1.37 -5.59
CA VAL A 30 10.60 1.71 -5.26
C VAL A 30 11.02 1.05 -3.95
N GLY A 31 10.17 1.07 -2.91
CA GLY A 31 10.44 0.39 -1.64
C GLY A 31 10.57 -1.13 -1.79
N ALA A 32 9.69 -1.74 -2.59
CA ALA A 32 9.73 -3.15 -2.87
C ALA A 32 11.00 -3.57 -3.63
N ILE A 33 11.39 -2.81 -4.65
CA ILE A 33 12.62 -3.06 -5.43
C ILE A 33 13.86 -2.89 -4.55
N LEU A 34 13.90 -1.86 -3.70
CA LEU A 34 14.99 -1.64 -2.74
C LEU A 34 15.12 -2.82 -1.77
N ALA A 35 14.01 -3.34 -1.23
CA ALA A 35 14.06 -4.49 -0.35
C ALA A 35 14.55 -5.75 -1.06
N LEU A 36 14.09 -6.02 -2.28
CA LEU A 36 14.58 -7.14 -3.09
C LEU A 36 16.08 -7.01 -3.41
N PHE A 37 16.54 -5.79 -3.69
CA PHE A 37 17.94 -5.49 -3.96
C PHE A 37 18.82 -5.75 -2.73
N ILE A 38 18.39 -5.29 -1.54
CA ILE A 38 19.10 -5.53 -0.27
C ILE A 38 19.12 -7.02 0.07
N THR A 39 18.03 -7.73 -0.19
CA THR A 39 17.91 -9.16 0.15
C THR A 39 18.46 -10.10 -0.94
N GLY A 40 19.00 -9.54 -2.04
CA GLY A 40 19.59 -10.30 -3.15
C GLY A 40 18.62 -11.25 -3.86
N THR A 41 17.31 -11.01 -3.78
CA THR A 41 16.29 -11.93 -4.32
C THR A 41 16.02 -11.65 -5.79
N THR A 42 15.94 -12.70 -6.60
CA THR A 42 15.64 -12.58 -8.03
C THR A 42 14.18 -12.24 -8.27
N ILE A 43 13.91 -11.40 -9.28
CA ILE A 43 12.54 -11.12 -9.72
C ILE A 43 11.94 -12.39 -10.34
N SER A 44 10.98 -12.98 -9.65
CA SER A 44 10.24 -14.16 -10.10
C SER A 44 8.75 -13.85 -10.28
N VAL A 45 7.98 -14.79 -10.83
CA VAL A 45 6.52 -14.66 -10.92
C VAL A 45 5.89 -14.41 -9.54
N VAL A 46 6.48 -14.94 -8.48
CA VAL A 46 5.99 -14.77 -7.11
C VAL A 46 6.21 -13.34 -6.59
N VAL A 47 7.29 -12.67 -7.02
CA VAL A 47 7.50 -11.23 -6.75
C VAL A 47 6.39 -10.40 -7.40
N PHE A 48 5.97 -10.73 -8.62
CA PHE A 48 4.85 -10.03 -9.27
C PHE A 48 3.53 -10.19 -8.51
N ILE A 49 3.26 -11.37 -7.94
CA ILE A 49 2.10 -11.57 -7.06
C ILE A 49 2.21 -10.67 -5.82
N GLY A 50 3.39 -10.58 -5.21
CA GLY A 50 3.67 -9.66 -4.10
C GLY A 50 3.45 -8.19 -4.46
N LEU A 51 3.87 -7.77 -5.65
CA LEU A 51 3.65 -6.40 -6.15
C LEU A 51 2.16 -6.09 -6.37
N ILE A 52 1.38 -7.04 -6.87
CA ILE A 52 -0.08 -6.88 -7.02
C ILE A 52 -0.74 -6.73 -5.64
N LEU A 53 -0.35 -7.57 -4.68
CA LEU A 53 -0.87 -7.52 -3.31
C LEU A 53 -0.51 -6.21 -2.62
N LEU A 54 0.75 -5.78 -2.74
CA LEU A 54 1.24 -4.49 -2.25
C LEU A 54 0.43 -3.33 -2.85
N ALA A 55 0.22 -3.31 -4.16
CA ALA A 55 -0.57 -2.28 -4.82
C ALA A 55 -2.00 -2.20 -4.25
N GLY A 56 -2.63 -3.34 -3.95
CA GLY A 56 -3.95 -3.38 -3.31
C GLY A 56 -3.96 -2.76 -1.91
N ILE A 57 -2.97 -3.09 -1.07
CA ILE A 57 -2.88 -2.55 0.30
C ILE A 57 -2.64 -1.04 0.28
N VAL A 58 -1.70 -0.58 -0.54
CA VAL A 58 -1.36 0.85 -0.65
C VAL A 58 -2.54 1.66 -1.18
N VAL A 59 -3.23 1.15 -2.19
CA VAL A 59 -4.46 1.77 -2.70
C VAL A 59 -5.54 1.81 -1.62
N ASN A 60 -5.73 0.74 -0.85
CA ASN A 60 -6.70 0.73 0.25
C ASN A 60 -6.38 1.79 1.32
N ASN A 61 -5.13 1.89 1.75
CA ASN A 61 -4.71 2.91 2.71
C ASN A 61 -4.97 4.33 2.17
N ALA A 62 -4.73 4.55 0.88
CA ALA A 62 -4.97 5.84 0.24
C ALA A 62 -6.47 6.17 0.04
N ILE A 63 -7.30 5.18 -0.34
CA ILE A 63 -8.77 5.29 -0.40
C ILE A 63 -9.29 5.81 0.93
N VAL A 64 -8.91 5.10 1.98
CA VAL A 64 -9.37 5.30 3.34
C VAL A 64 -8.95 6.70 3.81
N LEU A 65 -7.72 7.13 3.55
CA LEU A 65 -7.29 8.50 3.86
C LEU A 65 -8.11 9.58 3.11
N ILE A 66 -8.27 9.44 1.79
CA ILE A 66 -8.93 10.44 0.95
C ILE A 66 -10.44 10.52 1.24
N ASP A 67 -11.08 9.39 1.50
CA ASP A 67 -12.48 9.32 1.91
C ASP A 67 -12.72 10.11 3.20
N LEU A 68 -11.85 9.95 4.20
CA LEU A 68 -11.95 10.72 5.45
C LEU A 68 -11.78 12.23 5.21
N ILE A 69 -10.80 12.62 4.39
CA ILE A 69 -10.57 14.03 4.04
C ILE A 69 -11.82 14.59 3.34
N ASN A 70 -12.42 13.84 2.42
CA ASN A 70 -13.65 14.26 1.73
C ASN A 70 -14.84 14.38 2.69
N GLN A 71 -14.99 13.47 3.65
CA GLN A 71 -16.02 13.56 4.68
C GLN A 71 -15.83 14.78 5.58
N LEU A 72 -14.61 15.07 6.02
CA LEU A 72 -14.29 16.27 6.81
C LEU A 72 -14.57 17.56 6.01
N ARG A 73 -14.24 17.57 4.71
CA ARG A 73 -14.59 18.68 3.82
C ARG A 73 -16.10 18.84 3.64
N ALA A 74 -16.86 17.74 3.55
CA ALA A 74 -18.32 17.78 3.48
C ALA A 74 -18.96 18.30 4.79
N GLN A 75 -18.27 18.16 5.92
CA GLN A 75 -18.68 18.74 7.21
C GLN A 75 -18.34 20.24 7.34
N GLY A 76 -17.79 20.87 6.29
CA GLY A 76 -17.50 22.30 6.24
C GLY A 76 -16.08 22.68 6.69
N MET A 77 -15.20 21.71 6.93
CA MET A 77 -13.80 21.96 7.28
C MET A 77 -12.99 22.43 6.06
N ASP A 78 -12.07 23.38 6.25
CA ASP A 78 -11.21 23.84 5.15
C ASP A 78 -10.30 22.70 4.65
N LYS A 79 -9.94 22.74 3.36
CA LYS A 79 -9.15 21.68 2.71
C LYS A 79 -7.84 21.42 3.46
N TYR A 80 -7.15 22.46 3.93
CA TYR A 80 -5.86 22.29 4.59
C TYR A 80 -6.01 21.64 5.97
N GLU A 81 -7.01 22.05 6.72
CA GLU A 81 -7.32 21.54 8.05
C GLU A 81 -7.81 20.08 7.99
N ALA A 82 -8.65 19.75 7.00
CA ALA A 82 -9.10 18.39 6.73
C ALA A 82 -7.95 17.42 6.39
N ILE A 83 -6.92 17.88 5.68
CA ILE A 83 -5.73 17.07 5.37
C ILE A 83 -4.92 16.79 6.65
N ILE A 84 -4.73 17.80 7.50
CA ILE A 84 -3.98 17.65 8.77
C ILE A 84 -4.72 16.68 9.70
N GLU A 85 -6.03 16.89 9.88
CA GLU A 85 -6.83 16.08 10.79
C GLU A 85 -7.01 14.65 10.24
N GLY A 86 -7.26 14.52 8.94
CA GLY A 86 -7.32 13.23 8.26
C GLY A 86 -6.01 12.45 8.39
N GLY A 87 -4.87 13.12 8.22
CA GLY A 87 -3.55 12.53 8.40
C GLY A 87 -3.31 12.06 9.84
N LYS A 88 -3.60 12.89 10.85
CA LYS A 88 -3.44 12.53 12.27
C LYS A 88 -4.32 11.34 12.68
N SER A 89 -5.58 11.35 12.26
CA SER A 89 -6.54 10.30 12.60
C SER A 89 -6.20 8.96 11.95
N ARG A 90 -5.66 8.98 10.72
CA ARG A 90 -5.31 7.77 9.95
C ARG A 90 -3.93 7.21 10.26
N LEU A 91 -3.01 8.01 10.81
CA LEU A 91 -1.64 7.55 11.11
C LEU A 91 -1.65 6.29 11.98
N ARG A 92 -2.48 6.25 13.03
CA ARG A 92 -2.60 5.09 13.92
C ARG A 92 -3.12 3.83 13.19
N PRO A 93 -4.28 3.87 12.49
CA PRO A 93 -4.74 2.75 11.68
C PRO A 93 -3.76 2.26 10.60
N ILE A 94 -3.11 3.18 9.88
CA ILE A 94 -2.14 2.82 8.82
C ILE A 94 -0.94 2.09 9.43
N LEU A 95 -0.43 2.57 10.57
CA LEU A 95 0.65 1.88 11.29
C LEU A 95 0.22 0.51 11.81
N MET A 96 -1.00 0.37 12.34
CA MET A 96 -1.51 -0.93 12.79
C MET A 96 -1.55 -1.95 11.65
N THR A 97 -2.16 -1.59 10.51
CA THR A 97 -2.26 -2.50 9.36
C THR A 97 -0.88 -2.86 8.80
N THR A 98 0.00 -1.87 8.67
CA THR A 98 1.38 -2.07 8.21
C THR A 98 2.14 -3.02 9.13
N LEU A 99 2.06 -2.81 10.45
CA LEU A 99 2.71 -3.68 11.44
C LEU A 99 2.12 -5.08 11.43
N THR A 100 0.79 -5.24 11.37
CA THR A 100 0.15 -6.55 11.31
C THR A 100 0.55 -7.32 10.06
N THR A 101 0.57 -6.67 8.89
CA THR A 101 1.01 -7.32 7.64
C THR A 101 2.50 -7.64 7.69
N THR A 102 3.33 -6.72 8.18
CA THR A 102 4.78 -6.94 8.28
C THR A 102 5.11 -8.10 9.21
N LEU A 103 4.55 -8.12 10.42
CA LEU A 103 4.75 -9.20 11.39
C LEU A 103 4.16 -10.53 10.91
N GLY A 104 3.02 -10.51 10.21
CA GLY A 104 2.40 -11.70 9.64
C GLY A 104 3.20 -12.31 8.49
N LEU A 105 3.86 -11.48 7.69
CA LEU A 105 4.71 -11.93 6.56
C LEU A 105 6.17 -12.16 6.96
N LEU A 106 6.58 -11.73 8.15
CA LEU A 106 7.96 -11.89 8.64
C LEU A 106 8.45 -13.36 8.61
N PRO A 107 7.68 -14.38 9.06
CA PRO A 107 8.13 -15.76 8.99
C PRO A 107 8.31 -16.27 7.56
N LEU A 108 7.46 -15.80 6.64
CA LEU A 108 7.53 -16.13 5.22
C LEU A 108 8.79 -15.50 4.59
N ALA A 109 9.10 -14.26 4.95
CA ALA A 109 10.28 -13.54 4.47
C ALA A 109 11.60 -14.16 4.96
N ILE A 110 11.62 -14.72 6.17
CA ILE A 110 12.80 -15.42 6.73
C ILE A 110 12.99 -16.80 6.07
N GLY A 111 11.96 -17.33 5.41
CA GLY A 111 12.10 -18.54 4.60
C GLY A 111 12.23 -19.83 5.42
N PHE A 112 11.52 -19.93 6.55
CA PHE A 112 11.44 -21.20 7.30
C PHE A 112 10.44 -22.17 6.66
N GLY A 113 10.91 -23.38 6.31
CA GLY A 113 10.09 -24.52 5.88
C GLY A 113 10.09 -24.81 4.37
N ASP A 114 9.41 -25.89 3.98
CA ASP A 114 9.32 -26.32 2.58
C ASP A 114 8.57 -25.30 1.71
N GLY A 115 9.13 -24.98 0.54
CA GLY A 115 8.60 -23.95 -0.37
C GLY A 115 8.95 -22.51 0.02
N ALA A 116 9.87 -22.31 0.97
CA ALA A 116 10.39 -21.01 1.36
C ALA A 116 10.97 -20.20 0.20
N GLU A 117 11.68 -20.84 -0.73
CA GLU A 117 12.27 -20.17 -1.91
C GLU A 117 11.20 -19.51 -2.81
N LEU A 118 9.99 -20.06 -2.83
CA LEU A 118 8.87 -19.49 -3.57
C LEU A 118 8.15 -18.41 -2.76
N ARG A 119 8.03 -18.55 -1.44
CA ARG A 119 7.21 -17.65 -0.60
C ARG A 119 7.98 -16.44 -0.06
N ALA A 120 9.27 -16.58 0.21
CA ALA A 120 10.10 -15.52 0.77
C ALA A 120 10.17 -14.26 -0.13
N PRO A 121 10.35 -14.37 -1.46
CA PRO A 121 10.39 -13.19 -2.33
C PRO A 121 9.10 -12.36 -2.28
N MET A 122 7.94 -13.01 -2.15
CA MET A 122 6.65 -12.31 -2.00
C MET A 122 6.57 -11.56 -0.67
N GLY A 123 6.97 -12.19 0.44
CA GLY A 123 6.99 -11.55 1.76
C GLY A 123 7.91 -10.33 1.80
N ILE A 124 9.13 -10.47 1.28
CA ILE A 124 10.13 -9.40 1.20
C ILE A 124 9.61 -8.20 0.39
N THR A 125 8.99 -8.47 -0.76
CA THR A 125 8.41 -7.44 -1.64
C THR A 125 7.35 -6.61 -0.92
N VAL A 126 6.44 -7.27 -0.21
CA VAL A 126 5.33 -6.60 0.49
C VAL A 126 5.83 -5.83 1.70
N ILE A 127 6.73 -6.41 2.51
CA ILE A 127 7.32 -5.75 3.67
C ILE A 127 8.12 -4.51 3.24
N GLY A 128 8.96 -4.65 2.21
CA GLY A 128 9.76 -3.56 1.67
C GLY A 128 8.93 -2.41 1.12
N GLY A 129 7.86 -2.73 0.40
CA GLY A 129 6.93 -1.74 -0.12
C GLY A 129 6.21 -0.97 0.98
N LEU A 130 5.65 -1.69 1.96
CA LEU A 130 4.86 -1.10 3.05
C LEU A 130 5.67 -0.26 4.03
N LEU A 131 6.97 -0.55 4.20
CA LEU A 131 7.83 0.28 5.04
C LEU A 131 8.11 1.66 4.43
N VAL A 132 7.96 1.81 3.11
CA VAL A 132 8.27 3.02 2.36
C VAL A 132 7.01 3.81 1.96
N SER A 133 5.86 3.14 1.79
CA SER A 133 4.58 3.71 1.33
C SER A 133 3.63 4.09 2.46
#